data_AF-A0A7J2SEV0-F1
#
_entry.id   AF-A0A7J2SEV0-F1
#
_cell.length_a   1.000
_cell.length_b   1.000
_cell.length_c   1.000
_cell.angle_alpha   90.00
_cell.angle_beta   90.00
_cell.angle_gamma   90.00
#
_symmetry.space_group_name_H-M   'P 1'
#
loop_
_entity.id
_entity.type
_entity.pdbx_description
1 polymer ?
#
loop_
_entity_poly.entity_id
_entity_poly.type
_entity_poly.pdbx_seq_one_letter_code
_entity_poly.pdbx_strand_id
1 'polypeptide(L)'
;MSKSVSHKEMVRNIKKILKPVFTHIYVENEKNTGKIQVFNIRELPEKGKNQYKIAEADILVYDKEKKLFLIIEPETNSSPKTFGRSLNVYTIAESIKTREGEQKIKTAILLLIVIPNKKESNKKANQLKFLEKRLKESINLKNSRLKDFAFCQIKDFKNVLKNLLKRNGYESYANLLI
;
A
#
# COMPACT_ATOMS: atom_id res chain seq x y z
N MET A 1 -5.96 12.87 26.65
CA MET A 1 -5.44 13.11 25.29
C MET A 1 -5.18 11.77 24.60
N SER A 2 -5.63 11.52 23.36
CA SER A 2 -5.20 10.30 22.65
C SER A 2 -3.78 10.50 22.14
N LYS A 3 -2.83 9.65 22.53
CA LYS A 3 -1.50 9.62 21.92
C LYS A 3 -1.66 9.42 20.41
N SER A 4 -1.04 10.28 19.62
CA SER A 4 -0.90 10.07 18.19
C SER A 4 -0.06 8.81 17.98
N VAL A 5 -0.59 7.83 17.26
CA VAL A 5 0.16 6.62 16.90
C VAL A 5 1.27 7.06 15.94
N SER A 6 2.51 6.73 16.25
CA SER A 6 3.64 7.06 15.38
C SER A 6 3.62 6.22 14.11
N HIS A 7 4.14 6.76 13.00
CA HIS A 7 4.28 6.01 11.74
C HIS A 7 4.96 4.65 11.92
N LYS A 8 6.08 4.63 12.67
CA LYS A 8 6.84 3.41 13.00
C LYS A 8 6.00 2.38 13.75
N GLU A 9 5.11 2.82 14.63
CA GLU A 9 4.21 1.94 15.36
C GLU A 9 3.14 1.35 14.45
N MET A 10 2.61 2.14 13.50
CA MET A 10 1.67 1.64 12.48
C MET A 10 2.30 0.55 11.62
N VAL A 11 3.49 0.81 11.07
CA VAL A 11 4.28 -0.15 10.29
C VAL A 11 4.49 -1.44 11.08
N ARG A 12 4.91 -1.34 12.35
CA ARG A 12 5.14 -2.51 13.21
C ARG A 12 3.85 -3.33 13.43
N ASN A 13 2.72 -2.67 13.68
CA ASN A 13 1.44 -3.35 13.91
C ASN A 13 0.94 -4.06 12.64
N ILE A 14 1.03 -3.40 11.49
CA ILE A 14 0.71 -3.98 10.19
C ILE A 14 1.59 -5.21 9.93
N LYS A 15 2.91 -5.08 10.14
CA LYS A 15 3.85 -6.19 9.93
C LYS A 15 3.52 -7.42 10.78
N LYS A 16 3.12 -7.23 12.05
CA LYS A 16 2.71 -8.34 12.93
C LYS A 16 1.53 -9.13 12.35
N ILE A 17 0.60 -8.45 11.67
CA ILE A 17 -0.57 -9.09 11.04
C ILE A 17 -0.18 -9.77 9.73
N LEU A 18 0.77 -9.21 8.97
CA LEU A 18 1.20 -9.77 7.69
C LEU A 18 2.10 -11.00 7.82
N LYS A 19 3.03 -11.01 8.79
CA LYS A 19 4.05 -12.07 8.95
C LYS A 19 3.52 -13.51 8.94
N PRO A 20 2.38 -13.83 9.58
CA PRO A 20 1.85 -15.19 9.56
C PRO A 20 1.32 -15.63 8.19
N VAL A 21 1.02 -14.69 7.30
CA VAL A 21 0.35 -14.94 6.02
C VAL A 21 1.31 -14.84 4.83
N PHE A 22 2.27 -13.91 4.88
CA PHE A 22 3.17 -13.62 3.78
C PHE A 22 4.62 -13.87 4.19
N THR A 23 5.32 -14.65 3.36
CA THR A 23 6.74 -14.98 3.56
C THR A 23 7.66 -13.88 3.05
N HIS A 24 7.23 -13.12 2.03
CA HIS A 24 8.03 -12.11 1.36
C HIS A 24 7.45 -10.71 1.58
N ILE A 25 7.91 -10.06 2.66
CA ILE A 25 7.49 -8.71 3.04
C ILE A 25 8.73 -7.84 3.13
N TYR A 26 8.73 -6.73 2.40
CA TYR A 26 9.76 -5.70 2.47
C TYR A 26 9.18 -4.48 3.16
N VAL A 27 9.90 -3.97 4.15
CA VAL A 27 9.50 -2.80 4.93
C VAL A 27 10.60 -1.77 4.83
N GLU A 28 10.25 -0.54 4.48
CA GLU A 28 11.19 0.56 4.34
C GLU A 28 11.99 0.78 5.63
N ASN A 29 13.30 1.02 5.48
CA ASN A 29 14.21 1.36 6.57
C ASN A 29 14.26 0.33 7.73
N GLU A 30 13.86 -0.91 7.46
CA GLU A 30 14.14 -2.04 8.35
C GLU A 30 15.52 -2.64 8.01
N LYS A 31 16.11 -3.40 8.95
CA LYS A 31 17.47 -3.96 8.82
C LYS A 31 17.71 -4.49 7.39
N ASN A 32 18.68 -3.88 6.72
CA ASN A 32 19.15 -4.22 5.37
C ASN A 32 18.17 -4.02 4.20
N THR A 33 16.96 -3.45 4.38
CA THR A 33 16.01 -3.25 3.26
C THR A 33 16.20 -1.93 2.51
N GLY A 34 16.76 -0.91 3.19
CA GLY A 34 16.94 0.43 2.62
C GLY A 34 15.63 1.15 2.33
N LYS A 35 15.71 2.21 1.51
CA LYS A 35 14.52 2.94 1.04
C LYS A 35 13.83 2.19 -0.10
N ILE A 36 12.51 2.34 -0.17
CA ILE A 36 11.70 1.86 -1.29
C ILE A 36 11.35 3.05 -2.14
N GLN A 37 11.89 3.12 -3.35
CA GLN A 37 11.70 4.25 -4.26
C GLN A 37 10.78 3.85 -5.41
N VAL A 38 9.78 4.67 -5.70
CA VAL A 38 8.80 4.43 -6.77
C VAL A 38 9.08 5.36 -7.94
N PHE A 39 9.06 4.82 -9.16
CA PHE A 39 9.38 5.56 -10.38
C PHE A 39 8.30 5.37 -11.46
N ASN A 40 8.14 6.36 -12.32
CA ASN A 40 7.17 6.35 -13.41
C ASN A 40 7.70 5.78 -14.75
N ILE A 41 8.90 5.20 -14.75
CA ILE A 41 9.51 4.59 -15.94
C ILE A 41 9.93 3.14 -15.67
N ARG A 42 9.87 2.32 -16.72
CA ARG A 42 10.13 0.87 -16.63
C ARG A 42 11.61 0.55 -16.42
N GLU A 43 12.51 1.36 -16.97
CA GLU A 43 13.95 1.14 -16.91
C GLU A 43 14.59 2.44 -16.44
N LEU A 44 15.23 2.42 -15.27
CA LEU A 44 15.81 3.63 -14.71
C LEU A 44 17.14 4.00 -15.39
N PRO A 45 17.24 5.18 -16.03
CA PRO A 45 18.49 5.65 -16.62
C PRO A 45 19.50 5.87 -15.51
N GLU A 46 20.77 5.54 -15.73
CA GLU A 46 21.80 5.68 -14.69
C GLU A 46 21.95 7.14 -14.20
N LYS A 47 21.85 8.10 -15.13
CA LYS A 47 21.92 9.53 -14.84
C LYS A 47 20.52 10.11 -14.66
N GLY A 48 20.37 11.00 -13.67
CA GLY A 48 19.13 11.77 -13.49
C GLY A 48 17.95 11.01 -12.87
N LYS A 49 18.13 9.82 -12.27
CA LYS A 49 17.06 9.00 -11.67
C LYS A 49 16.06 9.78 -10.80
N ASN A 50 16.54 10.77 -10.04
CA ASN A 50 15.71 11.58 -9.16
C ASN A 50 14.58 12.34 -9.90
N GLN A 51 14.75 12.66 -11.19
CA GLN A 51 13.71 13.34 -11.99
C GLN A 51 12.50 12.44 -12.28
N TYR A 52 12.69 11.12 -12.25
CA TYR A 52 11.65 10.11 -12.51
C TYR A 52 11.08 9.51 -11.22
N LYS A 53 11.69 9.82 -10.08
CA LYS A 53 11.23 9.35 -8.77
C LYS A 53 9.97 10.13 -8.40
N ILE A 54 8.89 9.39 -8.13
CA ILE A 54 7.59 9.99 -7.81
C ILE A 54 7.20 9.83 -6.34
N ALA A 55 7.76 8.83 -5.63
CA ALA A 55 7.47 8.61 -4.21
C ALA A 55 8.50 7.73 -3.49
N GLU A 56 8.34 7.65 -2.17
CA GLU A 56 8.86 6.57 -1.32
C GLU A 56 7.67 5.74 -0.82
N ALA A 57 7.82 4.42 -0.75
CA ALA A 57 6.79 3.49 -0.30
C ALA A 57 7.16 2.86 1.04
N ASP A 58 6.18 2.41 1.81
CA ASP A 58 6.43 1.88 3.15
C ASP A 58 6.57 0.36 3.22
N ILE A 59 5.63 -0.39 2.62
CA ILE A 59 5.59 -1.85 2.72
C ILE A 59 5.22 -2.46 1.37
N LEU A 60 6.05 -3.39 0.91
CA LEU A 60 5.80 -4.22 -0.26
C LEU A 60 5.54 -5.67 0.16
N VAL A 61 4.53 -6.27 -0.45
CA VAL A 61 4.18 -7.68 -0.23
C VAL A 61 4.23 -8.42 -1.56
N TYR A 62 4.97 -9.51 -1.57
CA TYR A 62 5.18 -10.36 -2.73
C TYR A 62 4.49 -11.70 -2.52
N ASP A 63 4.06 -12.30 -3.62
CA ASP A 63 3.52 -13.65 -3.59
C ASP A 63 4.64 -14.71 -3.43
N LYS A 64 4.24 -15.99 -3.47
CA LYS A 64 5.16 -17.13 -3.40
C LYS A 64 6.15 -17.17 -4.57
N GLU A 65 5.78 -16.60 -5.73
CA GLU A 65 6.62 -16.49 -6.92
C GLU A 65 7.48 -15.22 -6.94
N LYS A 66 7.53 -14.49 -5.81
CA LYS A 66 8.24 -13.20 -5.66
C LYS A 66 7.74 -12.12 -6.62
N LYS A 67 6.47 -12.15 -7.02
CA LYS A 67 5.83 -11.07 -7.78
C LYS A 67 5.19 -10.09 -6.79
N LEU A 68 5.54 -8.81 -6.92
CA LEU A 68 4.90 -7.74 -6.18
C LEU A 68 3.42 -7.69 -6.56
N PHE A 69 2.53 -7.77 -5.57
CA PHE A 69 1.09 -7.68 -5.83
C PHE A 69 0.35 -6.77 -4.86
N LEU A 70 0.95 -6.39 -3.72
CA LEU A 70 0.32 -5.53 -2.73
C LEU A 70 1.32 -4.53 -2.15
N ILE A 71 0.90 -3.27 -2.09
CA ILE A 71 1.60 -2.17 -1.41
C ILE A 71 0.72 -1.69 -0.26
N ILE A 72 1.32 -1.45 0.90
CA ILE A 72 0.63 -0.93 2.07
C ILE A 72 1.29 0.38 2.50
N GLU A 73 0.48 1.43 2.59
CA GLU A 73 0.89 2.79 2.94
C GLU A 73 0.25 3.20 4.27
N PRO A 74 0.99 3.12 5.39
CA PRO A 74 0.56 3.68 6.65
C PRO A 74 0.60 5.22 6.57
N GLU A 75 -0.54 5.88 6.72
CA GLU A 75 -0.64 7.33 6.65
C GLU A 75 -1.09 7.88 8.00
N THR A 76 -0.26 8.73 8.61
CA THR A 76 -0.57 9.30 9.95
C THR A 76 -1.72 10.31 9.92
N ASN A 77 -2.10 10.80 8.73
CA ASN A 77 -3.26 11.67 8.52
C ASN A 77 -4.27 11.03 7.56
N SER A 78 -5.56 11.27 7.81
CA SER A 78 -6.68 10.79 7.01
C SER A 78 -7.21 11.83 6.03
N SER A 79 -6.35 12.69 5.49
CA SER A 79 -6.79 13.76 4.60
C SER A 79 -7.05 13.22 3.18
N PRO A 80 -8.12 13.64 2.50
CA PRO A 80 -8.35 13.23 1.11
C PRO A 80 -7.17 13.56 0.17
N LYS A 81 -6.46 14.67 0.45
CA LYS A 81 -5.26 15.08 -0.29
C LYS A 81 -4.15 14.03 -0.19
N THR A 82 -3.97 13.43 0.98
CA THR A 82 -3.01 12.34 1.22
C THR A 82 -3.36 11.13 0.36
N PHE A 83 -4.61 10.69 0.37
CA PHE A 83 -5.04 9.51 -0.40
C PHE A 83 -4.92 9.73 -1.90
N GLY A 84 -5.33 10.91 -2.40
CA GLY A 84 -5.19 11.26 -3.81
C GLY A 84 -3.73 11.23 -4.29
N ARG A 85 -2.78 11.67 -3.45
CA ARG A 85 -1.34 11.58 -3.76
C ARG A 85 -0.91 10.13 -3.96
N SER A 86 -1.18 9.26 -2.98
CA SER A 86 -0.74 7.86 -3.03
C SER A 86 -1.38 7.11 -4.20
N LEU A 87 -2.67 7.35 -4.47
CA LEU A 87 -3.35 6.75 -5.62
C LEU A 87 -2.76 7.19 -6.95
N ASN A 88 -2.51 8.48 -7.13
CA ASN A 88 -1.93 8.99 -8.38
C ASN A 88 -0.53 8.41 -8.62
N VAL A 89 0.29 8.32 -7.57
CA VAL A 89 1.62 7.70 -7.64
C VAL A 89 1.54 6.27 -8.17
N TYR A 90 0.70 5.43 -7.55
CA TYR A 90 0.62 4.02 -7.92
C TYR A 90 -0.15 3.75 -9.21
N THR A 91 -0.93 4.72 -9.67
CA THR A 91 -1.58 4.64 -10.98
C THR A 91 -0.56 4.64 -12.12
N ILE A 92 0.54 5.39 -11.97
CA ILE A 92 1.57 5.63 -12.99
C ILE A 92 2.93 4.94 -12.70
N ALA A 93 3.02 4.19 -11.60
CA ALA A 93 4.28 3.58 -11.16
C ALA A 93 4.69 2.43 -12.08
N GLU A 94 5.87 2.52 -12.71
CA GLU A 94 6.37 1.51 -13.64
C GLU A 94 7.50 0.64 -13.04
N SER A 95 8.25 1.18 -12.08
CA SER A 95 9.37 0.49 -11.44
C SER A 95 9.49 0.84 -9.95
N ILE A 96 9.98 -0.11 -9.16
CA ILE A 96 10.32 0.08 -7.75
C ILE A 96 11.75 -0.34 -7.52
N LYS A 97 12.51 0.50 -6.81
CA LYS A 97 13.86 0.19 -6.37
C LYS A 97 13.90 -0.03 -4.86
N THR A 98 14.54 -1.12 -4.46
CA THR A 98 14.93 -1.41 -3.08
C THR A 98 16.45 -1.50 -3.00
N ARG A 99 17.01 -1.77 -1.82
CA ARG A 99 18.43 -2.06 -1.69
C ARG A 99 18.85 -3.34 -2.43
N GLU A 100 17.95 -4.30 -2.57
CA GLU A 100 18.22 -5.58 -3.24
C GLU A 100 18.22 -5.49 -4.75
N GLY A 101 17.68 -4.40 -5.31
CA GLY A 101 17.67 -4.17 -6.74
C GLY A 101 16.45 -3.38 -7.20
N GLU A 102 16.44 -3.14 -8.50
CA GLU A 102 15.31 -2.55 -9.21
C GLU A 102 14.42 -3.65 -9.80
N GLN A 103 13.12 -3.45 -9.71
CA GLN A 103 12.13 -4.34 -10.30
C GLN A 103 11.08 -3.57 -11.08
N LYS A 104 10.75 -4.11 -12.26
CA LYS A 104 9.61 -3.65 -13.06
C LYS A 104 8.31 -4.10 -12.42
N ILE A 105 7.32 -3.21 -12.35
CA ILE A 105 5.96 -3.58 -11.95
C ILE A 105 5.28 -4.24 -13.15
N LYS A 106 5.46 -5.57 -13.27
CA LYS A 106 4.94 -6.36 -14.40
C LYS A 106 3.46 -6.72 -14.26
N THR A 107 2.95 -6.76 -13.02
CA THR A 107 1.56 -7.11 -12.73
C THR A 107 0.84 -5.92 -12.10
N ALA A 108 -0.48 -5.89 -12.22
CA ALA A 108 -1.28 -4.85 -11.58
C ALA A 108 -1.30 -5.07 -10.06
N ILE A 109 -0.98 -4.03 -9.29
CA ILE A 109 -0.79 -4.05 -7.84
C ILE A 109 -2.07 -3.63 -7.10
N LEU A 110 -2.22 -4.13 -5.89
CA LEU A 110 -3.21 -3.67 -4.93
C LEU A 110 -2.60 -2.60 -4.01
N LEU A 111 -3.38 -1.60 -3.63
CA LEU A 111 -2.97 -0.60 -2.65
C LEU A 111 -3.88 -0.64 -1.41
N LEU A 112 -3.29 -0.69 -0.23
CA LEU A 112 -4.02 -0.53 1.03
C LEU A 112 -3.44 0.65 1.81
N ILE A 113 -4.22 1.73 1.93
CA ILE A 113 -3.84 2.86 2.78
C ILE A 113 -4.42 2.64 4.17
N VAL A 114 -3.56 2.70 5.19
CA VAL A 114 -3.92 2.42 6.59
C VAL A 114 -3.74 3.68 7.40
N ILE A 115 -4.78 4.13 8.11
CA ILE A 115 -4.73 5.34 8.94
C ILE A 115 -4.91 5.01 10.43
N PRO A 116 -4.50 5.90 11.37
CA PRO A 116 -4.74 5.70 12.79
C PRO A 116 -6.22 5.52 13.13
N ASN A 117 -6.46 4.76 14.20
CA ASN A 117 -7.76 4.68 14.84
C ASN A 117 -8.12 6.07 15.38
N LYS A 118 -9.32 6.57 15.04
CA LYS A 118 -9.88 7.80 15.61
C LYS A 118 -11.04 7.45 16.53
N LYS A 119 -11.14 8.17 17.67
CA LYS A 119 -12.12 7.91 18.75
C LYS A 119 -13.57 7.84 18.28
N GLU A 120 -13.94 8.62 17.27
CA GLU A 120 -15.27 8.58 16.64
C GLU A 120 -15.32 7.55 15.51
N SER A 121 -15.38 6.27 15.87
CA SER A 121 -15.01 5.22 14.93
C SER A 121 -16.07 4.87 13.87
N ASN A 122 -17.37 5.15 14.11
CA ASN A 122 -18.43 4.80 13.17
C ASN A 122 -18.63 5.84 12.04
N LYS A 123 -18.67 7.13 12.37
CA LYS A 123 -18.85 8.20 11.37
C LYS A 123 -17.69 8.26 10.39
N LYS A 124 -16.46 8.06 10.87
CA LYS A 124 -15.25 8.09 10.02
C LYS A 124 -15.07 6.83 9.18
N ALA A 125 -15.44 5.65 9.68
CA ALA A 125 -15.45 4.45 8.86
C ALA A 125 -16.39 4.59 7.65
N ASN A 126 -17.59 5.18 7.87
CA ASN A 126 -18.53 5.46 6.78
C ASN A 126 -17.98 6.53 5.80
N GLN A 127 -17.31 7.57 6.31
CA GLN A 127 -16.65 8.56 5.45
C GLN A 127 -15.55 7.95 4.58
N LEU A 128 -14.72 7.04 5.13
CA LEU A 128 -13.68 6.35 4.36
C LEU A 128 -14.28 5.47 3.28
N LYS A 129 -15.34 4.71 3.59
CA LYS A 129 -16.05 3.89 2.60
C LYS A 129 -16.67 4.73 1.50
N PHE A 130 -17.29 5.86 1.85
CA PHE A 130 -17.86 6.79 0.88
C PHE A 130 -16.77 7.39 -0.02
N LEU A 131 -15.64 7.81 0.56
CA LEU A 131 -14.50 8.34 -0.18
C LEU A 131 -13.85 7.30 -1.09
N GLU A 132 -13.67 6.06 -0.60
CA GLU A 132 -13.18 4.94 -1.41
C GLU A 132 -14.08 4.72 -2.63
N LYS A 133 -15.41 4.67 -2.43
CA LYS A 133 -16.38 4.52 -3.51
C LYS A 133 -16.24 5.65 -4.54
N ARG A 134 -16.23 6.90 -4.08
CA ARG A 134 -16.11 8.07 -4.97
C ARG A 134 -14.80 8.08 -5.76
N LEU A 135 -13.69 7.72 -5.13
CA LEU A 135 -12.40 7.67 -5.81
C LEU A 135 -12.35 6.55 -6.84
N LYS A 136 -12.96 5.39 -6.56
CA LYS A 136 -13.08 4.30 -7.53
C LYS A 136 -13.92 4.69 -8.75
N GLU A 137 -14.95 5.49 -8.56
CA GLU A 137 -15.77 6.03 -9.66
C GLU A 137 -15.00 7.07 -10.49
N SER A 138 -14.09 7.83 -9.88
CA SER A 138 -13.38 8.92 -10.57
C SER A 138 -12.03 8.54 -11.20
N ILE A 139 -11.37 7.50 -10.69
CA ILE A 139 -10.03 7.13 -11.15
C ILE A 139 -10.13 6.10 -12.27
N ASN A 140 -9.50 6.40 -13.40
CA ASN A 140 -9.36 5.44 -14.47
C ASN A 140 -8.27 4.41 -14.14
N LEU A 141 -8.68 3.25 -13.64
CA LEU A 141 -7.78 2.12 -13.40
C LEU A 141 -7.51 1.30 -14.68
N LYS A 142 -8.21 1.59 -15.79
CA LYS A 142 -7.99 0.92 -17.08
C LYS A 142 -6.60 1.30 -17.60
N ASN A 143 -5.76 0.30 -17.86
CA ASN A 143 -4.34 0.44 -18.22
C ASN A 143 -3.43 1.00 -17.11
N SER A 144 -3.94 1.12 -15.88
CA SER A 144 -3.15 1.49 -14.72
C SER A 144 -2.35 0.32 -14.17
N ARG A 145 -1.27 0.63 -13.48
CA ARG A 145 -0.52 -0.33 -12.65
C ARG A 145 -1.25 -0.64 -11.36
N LEU A 146 -2.16 0.22 -10.91
CA LEU A 146 -3.04 -0.01 -9.78
C LEU A 146 -4.29 -0.78 -10.23
N LYS A 147 -4.48 -1.99 -9.71
CA LYS A 147 -5.64 -2.86 -9.97
C LYS A 147 -6.88 -2.45 -9.17
N ASP A 148 -6.69 -2.28 -7.87
CA ASP A 148 -7.72 -1.93 -6.89
C ASP A 148 -7.05 -1.36 -5.64
N PHE A 149 -7.82 -0.65 -4.83
CA PHE A 149 -7.37 -0.10 -3.58
C PHE A 149 -8.43 -0.15 -2.49
N ALA A 150 -7.99 0.01 -1.24
CA ALA A 150 -8.88 0.21 -0.11
C ALA A 150 -8.27 1.14 0.94
N PHE A 151 -9.14 1.71 1.77
CA PHE A 151 -8.72 2.49 2.94
C PHE A 151 -9.24 1.85 4.22
N CYS A 152 -8.44 1.88 5.28
CA CYS A 152 -8.89 1.37 6.57
C CYS A 152 -8.25 2.08 7.74
N GLN A 153 -8.89 1.98 8.90
CA GLN A 153 -8.23 2.23 10.17
C GLN A 153 -7.43 0.98 10.59
N ILE A 154 -6.38 1.15 11.39
CA ILE A 154 -5.55 0.05 11.90
C ILE A 154 -6.40 -1.07 12.51
N LYS A 155 -7.45 -0.74 13.28
CA LYS A 155 -8.34 -1.74 13.91
C LYS A 155 -9.08 -2.63 12.89
N ASP A 156 -9.36 -2.10 11.70
CA ASP A 156 -10.11 -2.77 10.65
C ASP A 156 -9.19 -3.41 9.58
N PHE A 157 -7.87 -3.19 9.70
CA PHE A 157 -6.86 -3.57 8.72
C PHE A 157 -7.02 -4.99 8.22
N LYS A 158 -7.14 -5.96 9.13
CA LYS A 158 -7.21 -7.37 8.80
C LYS A 158 -8.46 -7.70 7.96
N ASN A 159 -9.62 -7.18 8.35
CA ASN A 159 -10.88 -7.43 7.65
C ASN A 159 -10.89 -6.76 6.27
N VAL A 160 -10.38 -5.52 6.17
CA VAL A 160 -10.30 -4.81 4.90
C VAL A 160 -9.29 -5.47 3.97
N LEU A 161 -8.13 -5.88 4.47
CA LEU A 161 -7.13 -6.62 3.69
C LEU A 161 -7.73 -7.94 3.17
N LYS A 162 -8.41 -8.70 4.03
CA LYS A 162 -9.10 -9.95 3.63
C LYS A 162 -10.08 -9.72 2.48
N ASN A 163 -10.92 -8.68 2.58
CA ASN A 163 -11.89 -8.35 1.54
C ASN A 163 -11.22 -7.87 0.25
N LEU A 164 -10.18 -7.04 0.36
CA LEU A 164 -9.39 -6.56 -0.78
C LEU A 164 -8.74 -7.74 -1.53
N LEU A 165 -8.18 -8.71 -0.80
CA LEU A 165 -7.58 -9.91 -1.40
C LEU A 165 -8.61 -10.80 -2.08
N LYS A 166 -9.74 -11.12 -1.40
CA LYS A 166 -10.80 -11.98 -1.96
C LYS A 166 -11.32 -11.45 -3.29
N ARG A 167 -11.75 -10.19 -3.33
CA ARG A 167 -12.34 -9.61 -4.55
C ARG A 167 -11.36 -9.41 -5.70
N ASN A 168 -10.06 -9.64 -5.47
CA ASN A 168 -9.00 -9.52 -6.47
C ASN A 168 -8.33 -10.85 -6.86
N GLY A 169 -8.87 -11.99 -6.41
CA GLY A 169 -8.39 -13.33 -6.77
C GLY A 169 -7.27 -13.88 -5.89
N TYR A 170 -7.06 -13.30 -4.71
CA TYR A 170 -6.02 -13.71 -3.74
C TYR A 170 -6.63 -14.42 -2.52
N GLU A 171 -7.62 -15.29 -2.76
CA GLU A 171 -8.43 -15.93 -1.72
C GLU A 171 -7.61 -16.84 -0.79
N SER A 172 -6.57 -17.49 -1.33
CA SER A 172 -5.65 -18.32 -0.55
C SER A 172 -4.99 -17.53 0.59
N TYR A 173 -4.48 -16.32 0.30
CA TYR A 173 -3.95 -15.43 1.34
C TYR A 173 -5.05 -14.87 2.24
N ALA A 174 -6.22 -14.57 1.68
CA ALA A 174 -7.34 -14.03 2.45
C ALA A 174 -7.85 -15.02 3.51
N ASN A 175 -7.80 -16.32 3.22
CA ASN A 175 -8.23 -17.37 4.15
C ASN A 175 -7.25 -17.58 5.31
N LEU A 176 -5.96 -17.25 5.10
CA LEU A 176 -4.94 -17.30 6.14
C LEU A 176 -5.03 -16.10 7.12
N LEU A 177 -5.78 -15.06 6.78
CA LEU A 177 -6.15 -13.99 7.70
C LEU A 177 -7.34 -14.47 8.58
N ILE A 178 -7.01 -15.32 9.58
CA ILE A 178 -7.93 -15.85 10.62
C ILE A 178 -8.01 -14.87 11.76
#